data_AF-A0A844BDA6-F1
#
_entry.id   AF-A0A844BDA6-F1
#
_cell.length_a   1.000
_cell.length_b   1.000
_cell.length_c   1.000
_cell.angle_alpha   90.00
_cell.angle_beta   90.00
_cell.angle_gamma   90.00
#
_symmetry.space_group_name_H-M   'P 1'
#
loop_
_entity.id
_entity.type
_entity.pdbx_description
1 polymer ?
#
loop_
_entity_poly.entity_id
_entity_poly.type
_entity_poly.pdbx_seq_one_letter_code
_entity_poly.pdbx_strand_id
1 'polypeptide(L)'
;MSYDRIRLYDAGRFHDTELPDWYHAAVRISETERVDWHRALERVLDCEYTLLTEEGLLGGALEIRFWPSEIHGFFVLIETPLSFVEHVIVPNPADWLPFLSRHLAPLIGVANQGSLIALHGRIGNAFIAWARHGKGSHIGRETGESRIDLDNDRDRRRAQQARAAMERERREGSA
;
A
#
# COMPACT_ATOMS: atom_id res chain seq x y z
N MET A 1 -12.17 12.88 4.66
CA MET A 1 -11.34 12.20 5.70
C MET A 1 -10.91 13.27 6.71
N SER A 2 -11.20 13.10 8.00
CA SER A 2 -10.76 14.04 9.04
C SER A 2 -9.64 13.39 9.82
N TYR A 3 -8.39 13.79 9.55
CA TYR A 3 -7.36 13.68 10.58
C TYR A 3 -7.63 14.77 11.60
N ASP A 4 -7.59 14.47 12.89
CA ASP A 4 -7.77 15.51 13.92
C ASP A 4 -6.44 16.22 14.24
N ARG A 5 -5.32 15.60 13.87
CA ARG A 5 -3.94 16.07 14.09
C ARG A 5 -3.06 15.69 12.91
N ILE A 6 -2.01 16.46 12.71
CA ILE A 6 -0.96 16.17 11.72
C ILE A 6 0.38 15.98 12.42
N ARG A 7 1.24 15.14 11.85
CA ARG A 7 2.57 14.91 12.38
C ARG A 7 3.53 15.95 11.82
N LEU A 8 4.37 16.49 12.68
CA LEU A 8 5.42 17.43 12.34
C LEU A 8 6.78 16.79 12.64
N TYR A 9 7.73 16.95 11.72
CA TYR A 9 9.12 16.57 11.90
C TYR A 9 10.00 17.82 11.92
N ASP A 10 10.64 18.05 13.07
CA ASP A 10 11.52 19.20 13.30
C ASP A 10 12.62 18.80 14.28
N ALA A 11 13.83 19.31 14.04
CA ALA A 11 15.03 19.03 14.84
C ALA A 11 15.26 17.52 15.09
N GLY A 12 15.00 16.70 14.07
CA GLY A 12 15.18 15.26 14.12
C GLY A 12 14.13 14.47 14.92
N ARG A 13 12.98 15.07 15.26
CA ARG A 13 11.95 14.45 16.09
C ARG A 13 10.55 14.64 15.52
N PHE A 14 9.72 13.63 15.73
CA PHE A 14 8.29 13.72 15.46
C PHE A 14 7.52 14.25 16.66
N HIS A 15 6.52 15.07 16.38
CA HIS A 15 5.48 15.44 17.33
C HIS A 15 4.16 15.70 16.59
N ASP A 16 3.04 15.45 17.25
CA ASP A 16 1.73 15.70 16.67
C ASP A 16 1.30 17.14 16.99
N THR A 17 0.72 17.82 16.01
CA THR A 17 0.19 19.18 16.14
C THR A 17 -1.24 19.24 15.60
N GLU A 18 -1.94 20.32 15.90
CA GLU A 18 -3.23 20.62 15.27
C GLU A 18 -3.08 20.81 13.76
N LEU A 19 -4.17 20.57 13.02
CA LEU A 19 -4.18 20.81 11.58
C LEU A 19 -3.97 22.30 11.29
N PRO A 20 -3.03 22.65 10.38
CA PRO A 20 -2.85 24.04 9.96
C PRO A 20 -4.06 24.58 9.20
N ASP A 21 -4.23 25.90 9.22
CA ASP A 21 -5.31 26.59 8.50
C ASP A 21 -5.33 26.26 7.00
N TRP A 22 -4.15 26.12 6.37
CA TRP A 22 -4.05 25.75 4.96
C TRP A 22 -4.62 24.34 4.71
N TYR A 23 -4.52 23.42 5.67
CA TYR A 23 -5.05 22.06 5.54
C TYR A 23 -6.58 22.11 5.52
N HIS A 24 -7.18 22.86 6.44
CA HIS A 24 -8.62 23.10 6.45
C HIS A 24 -9.09 23.82 5.18
N ALA A 25 -8.29 24.76 4.66
CA ALA A 25 -8.58 25.42 3.40
C ALA A 25 -8.58 24.44 2.22
N ALA A 26 -7.62 23.51 2.15
CA ALA A 26 -7.60 22.46 1.13
C ALA A 26 -8.84 21.56 1.25
N VAL A 27 -9.23 21.17 2.47
CA VAL A 27 -10.41 20.30 2.71
C VAL A 27 -11.65 21.00 2.17
N ARG A 28 -11.82 22.27 2.53
CA ARG A 28 -12.92 23.08 2.04
C ARG A 28 -12.92 23.16 0.51
N ILE A 29 -11.80 23.49 -0.13
CA ILE A 29 -11.70 23.56 -1.60
C ILE A 29 -12.09 22.22 -2.24
N SER A 30 -11.53 21.12 -1.74
CA SER A 30 -11.80 19.79 -2.30
C SER A 30 -13.28 19.41 -2.17
N GLU A 31 -13.90 19.69 -1.03
CA GLU A 31 -15.31 19.36 -0.77
C GLU A 31 -16.29 20.29 -1.50
N THR A 32 -16.04 21.61 -1.48
CA THR A 32 -16.98 22.59 -2.05
C THR A 32 -16.87 22.71 -3.56
N GLU A 33 -15.65 22.66 -4.09
CA GLU A 33 -15.40 22.82 -5.53
C GLU A 33 -15.28 21.47 -6.27
N ARG A 34 -15.34 20.35 -5.53
CA ARG A 34 -15.12 18.98 -6.07
C ARG A 34 -13.79 18.84 -6.81
N VAL A 35 -12.78 19.57 -6.34
CA VAL A 35 -11.41 19.50 -6.85
C VAL A 35 -10.73 18.32 -6.17
N ASP A 36 -9.92 17.59 -6.95
CA ASP A 36 -9.09 16.51 -6.45
C ASP A 36 -8.23 16.97 -5.26
N TRP A 37 -8.01 16.10 -4.27
CA TRP A 37 -7.32 16.46 -3.03
C TRP A 37 -5.90 16.95 -3.29
N HIS A 38 -5.15 16.29 -4.19
CA HIS A 38 -3.79 16.70 -4.53
C HIS A 38 -3.79 18.07 -5.21
N ARG A 39 -4.76 18.33 -6.10
CA ARG A 39 -4.95 19.65 -6.72
C ARG A 39 -5.37 20.74 -5.72
N ALA A 40 -6.18 20.40 -4.72
CA ALA A 40 -6.56 21.35 -3.67
C ALA A 40 -5.35 21.75 -2.81
N LEU A 41 -4.45 20.79 -2.54
CA LEU A 41 -3.18 21.03 -1.86
C LEU A 41 -2.26 21.94 -2.67
N GLU A 42 -2.12 21.70 -3.98
CA GLU A 42 -1.30 22.58 -4.84
C GLU A 42 -1.75 24.04 -4.77
N ARG A 43 -3.06 24.29 -4.70
CA ARG A 43 -3.62 25.64 -4.61
C ARG A 43 -3.32 26.33 -3.28
N VAL A 44 -3.38 25.61 -2.16
CA VAL A 44 -3.16 26.24 -0.83
C VAL A 44 -1.70 26.29 -0.43
N LEU A 45 -0.88 25.38 -0.95
CA LEU A 45 0.57 25.34 -0.71
C LEU A 45 1.36 26.16 -1.72
N ASP A 46 0.70 26.61 -2.80
CA ASP A 46 1.25 27.38 -3.91
C ASP A 46 2.45 26.70 -4.59
N CYS A 47 2.37 25.38 -4.74
CA CYS A 47 3.40 24.59 -5.42
C CYS A 47 2.84 23.26 -5.95
N GLU A 48 3.51 22.69 -6.95
CA GLU A 48 3.20 21.34 -7.44
C GLU A 48 3.85 20.27 -6.55
N TYR A 49 3.26 19.08 -6.52
CA TYR A 49 3.88 17.95 -5.83
C TYR A 49 4.92 17.24 -6.70
N THR A 50 5.86 16.59 -6.04
CA THR A 50 6.75 15.60 -6.64
C THR A 50 6.42 14.22 -6.08
N LEU A 51 6.27 13.23 -6.97
CA LEU A 51 6.12 11.82 -6.61
C LEU A 51 7.51 11.18 -6.42
N LEU A 52 7.76 10.61 -5.25
CA LEU A 52 9.05 9.97 -4.89
C LEU A 52 9.10 8.47 -5.22
N THR A 53 7.97 7.86 -5.52
CA THR A 53 7.82 6.44 -5.85
C THR A 53 7.42 6.26 -7.30
N GLU A 54 7.82 5.17 -7.97
CA GLU A 54 7.41 4.95 -9.37
C GLU A 54 5.88 4.84 -9.49
N GLU A 55 5.33 5.49 -10.52
CA GLU A 55 3.90 5.53 -10.79
C GLU A 55 3.38 4.14 -11.16
N GLY A 56 2.42 3.61 -10.39
CA GLY A 56 1.59 2.49 -10.84
C GLY A 56 2.27 1.13 -11.01
N LEU A 57 3.38 0.83 -10.32
CA LEU A 57 3.95 -0.52 -10.33
C LEU A 57 3.02 -1.52 -9.60
N LEU A 58 2.10 -2.10 -10.39
CA LEU A 58 1.33 -3.35 -10.20
C LEU A 58 1.56 -4.07 -8.87
N GLY A 59 1.02 -3.55 -7.77
CA GLY A 59 1.19 -4.20 -6.47
C GLY A 59 0.70 -3.46 -5.23
N GLY A 60 -0.16 -2.44 -5.34
CA GLY A 60 -0.54 -1.65 -4.15
C GLY A 60 0.66 -0.95 -3.51
N ALA A 61 1.67 -0.63 -4.32
CA ALA A 61 2.89 0.01 -3.89
C ALA A 61 2.55 1.40 -3.37
N LEU A 62 2.98 1.65 -2.14
CA LEU A 62 2.82 2.89 -1.43
C LEU A 62 3.29 4.08 -2.27
N GLU A 63 2.46 5.11 -2.34
CA GLU A 63 2.71 6.35 -3.07
C GLU A 63 3.15 7.43 -2.09
N ILE A 64 4.30 8.05 -2.36
CA ILE A 64 4.82 9.15 -1.53
C ILE A 64 4.91 10.40 -2.36
N ARG A 65 4.07 11.38 -2.06
CA ARG A 65 4.08 12.70 -2.69
C ARG A 65 4.59 13.73 -1.69
N PHE A 66 5.32 14.74 -2.16
CA PHE A 66 5.64 15.89 -1.34
C PHE A 66 5.46 17.22 -2.08
N TRP A 67 5.07 18.25 -1.34
CA TRP A 67 4.91 19.63 -1.78
C TRP A 67 5.98 20.49 -1.08
N PRO A 68 6.98 21.01 -1.81
CA PRO A 68 8.02 21.87 -1.26
C PRO A 68 7.56 23.33 -1.22
N SER A 69 6.64 23.67 -0.30
CA SER A 69 6.15 25.05 -0.17
C SER A 69 7.21 25.96 0.45
N GLU A 70 7.47 27.11 -0.16
CA GLU A 70 8.40 28.10 0.40
C GLU A 70 7.90 28.69 1.72
N ILE A 71 6.58 28.72 1.93
CA ILE A 71 5.92 29.32 3.09
C ILE A 71 5.71 28.29 4.20
N HIS A 72 5.31 27.08 3.83
CA HIS A 72 4.87 26.05 4.78
C HIS A 72 5.89 24.93 5.01
N GLY A 73 7.04 24.98 4.33
CA GLY A 73 8.02 23.90 4.31
C GLY A 73 7.55 22.73 3.44
N PHE A 74 8.04 21.53 3.75
CA PHE A 74 7.68 20.33 2.99
C PHE A 74 6.47 19.66 3.60
N PHE A 75 5.38 19.56 2.83
CA PHE A 75 4.27 18.67 3.18
C PHE A 75 4.43 17.34 2.47
N VAL A 76 4.34 16.24 3.20
CA VAL A 76 4.49 14.88 2.69
C VAL A 76 3.21 14.10 2.92
N LEU A 77 2.71 13.52 1.84
CA LEU A 77 1.57 12.63 1.81
C LEU A 77 2.05 11.22 1.48
N ILE A 78 1.82 10.31 2.41
CA ILE A 78 2.00 8.88 2.21
C ILE A 78 0.63 8.26 2.04
N GLU A 79 0.41 7.58 0.92
CA GLU A 79 -0.88 7.01 0.59
C GLU A 79 -0.76 5.68 -0.17
N THR A 80 -1.88 5.00 -0.28
CA THR A 80 -2.07 3.89 -1.22
C THR A 80 -3.18 4.28 -2.19
N PRO A 81 -3.38 3.54 -3.29
CA PRO A 81 -4.51 3.79 -4.18
C PRO A 81 -5.89 3.75 -3.52
N LEU A 82 -5.99 3.21 -2.28
CA LEU A 82 -7.25 3.05 -1.55
C LEU A 82 -7.43 4.02 -0.39
N SER A 83 -6.34 4.61 0.14
CA SER A 83 -6.40 5.40 1.37
C SER A 83 -5.14 6.22 1.65
N PHE A 84 -5.32 7.36 2.32
CA PHE A 84 -4.21 8.08 2.96
C PHE A 84 -3.68 7.28 4.15
N VAL A 85 -2.35 7.15 4.25
CA VAL A 85 -1.66 6.40 5.31
C VAL A 85 -1.12 7.37 6.35
N GLU A 86 -0.43 8.43 5.92
CA GLU A 86 0.21 9.37 6.85
C GLU A 86 0.48 10.73 6.21
N HIS A 87 0.30 11.78 7.00
CA HIS A 87 0.55 13.18 6.63
C HIS A 87 1.65 13.75 7.54
N VAL A 88 2.74 14.26 6.95
CA VAL A 88 3.87 14.81 7.70
C VAL A 88 4.23 16.20 7.17
N ILE A 89 4.47 17.14 8.08
CA ILE A 89 5.03 18.46 7.76
C ILE A 89 6.48 18.52 8.23
N VAL A 90 7.39 18.99 7.37
CA VAL A 90 8.78 19.31 7.68
C VAL A 90 8.96 20.82 7.49
N PRO A 91 8.76 21.65 8.53
CA PRO A 91 8.75 23.10 8.38
C PRO A 91 10.12 23.66 8.04
N ASN A 92 11.18 23.10 8.64
CA ASN A 92 12.54 23.56 8.46
C ASN A 92 13.19 22.84 7.26
N PRO A 93 13.64 23.57 6.21
CA PRO A 93 14.30 22.96 5.07
C PRO A 93 15.58 22.18 5.43
N ALA A 94 16.26 22.54 6.51
CA ALA A 94 17.45 21.83 6.97
C ALA A 94 17.15 20.39 7.43
N ASP A 95 15.91 20.13 7.85
CA ASP A 95 15.47 18.82 8.32
C ASP A 95 14.97 17.90 7.18
N TRP A 96 14.80 18.44 5.97
CA TRP A 96 14.30 17.68 4.82
C TRP A 96 15.17 16.48 4.46
N LEU A 97 16.48 16.69 4.29
CA LEU A 97 17.38 15.61 3.91
C LEU A 97 17.51 14.53 5.02
N PRO A 98 17.67 14.89 6.31
CA PRO A 98 17.56 13.93 7.41
C PRO A 98 16.24 13.17 7.42
N PHE A 99 15.10 13.84 7.21
CA PHE A 99 13.79 13.21 7.15
C PHE A 99 13.69 12.19 6.01
N LEU A 100 14.05 12.63 4.80
CA LEU A 100 14.02 11.79 3.60
C LEU A 100 14.90 10.56 3.76
N SER A 101 16.15 10.72 4.21
CA SER A 101 17.10 9.62 4.31
C SER A 101 16.78 8.63 5.44
N ARG A 102 16.26 9.12 6.58
CA ARG A 102 16.00 8.29 7.76
C ARG A 102 14.62 7.64 7.77
N HIS A 103 13.63 8.25 7.12
CA HIS A 103 12.23 7.83 7.20
C HIS A 103 11.64 7.44 5.84
N LEU A 104 11.79 8.27 4.80
CA LEU A 104 11.19 7.97 3.49
C LEU A 104 11.99 6.92 2.72
N ALA A 105 13.32 7.05 2.61
CA ALA A 105 14.14 6.15 1.82
C ALA A 105 14.05 4.68 2.27
N PRO A 106 14.07 4.36 3.59
CA PRO A 106 13.84 2.99 4.05
C PRO A 106 12.45 2.47 3.69
N LEU A 107 11.42 3.31 3.83
CA LEU A 107 10.04 2.98 3.52
C LEU A 107 9.87 2.67 2.02
N ILE A 108 10.44 3.51 1.15
CA ILE A 108 10.51 3.27 -0.31
C ILE A 108 11.25 1.96 -0.60
N GLY A 109 12.39 1.73 0.05
CA GLY A 109 13.18 0.51 -0.13
C GLY A 109 12.39 -0.76 0.21
N VAL A 110 11.69 -0.77 1.35
CA VAL A 110 10.86 -1.91 1.79
C VAL A 110 9.67 -2.10 0.84
N ALA A 111 8.99 -1.02 0.44
CA ALA A 111 7.87 -1.10 -0.50
C ALA A 111 8.30 -1.73 -1.84
N ASN A 112 9.47 -1.32 -2.37
CA ASN A 112 10.04 -1.88 -3.60
C ASN A 112 10.42 -3.35 -3.45
N GLN A 113 11.01 -3.75 -2.32
CA GLN A 113 11.33 -5.15 -2.04
C GLN A 113 10.07 -6.03 -1.94
N GLY A 114 9.01 -5.55 -1.29
CA GLY A 114 7.74 -6.26 -1.21
C GLY A 114 7.12 -6.52 -2.59
N SER A 115 7.10 -5.50 -3.45
CA SER A 115 6.63 -5.61 -4.83
C SER A 115 7.45 -6.61 -5.65
N LEU A 116 8.78 -6.62 -5.48
CA LEU A 116 9.67 -7.60 -6.13
C LEU A 116 9.42 -9.03 -5.63
N ILE A 117 9.20 -9.23 -4.33
CA ILE A 117 8.87 -10.56 -3.77
C ILE A 117 7.55 -11.05 -4.33
N ALA A 118 6.53 -10.20 -4.40
CA ALA A 118 5.23 -10.56 -4.98
C ALA A 118 5.38 -10.95 -6.47
N LEU A 119 6.17 -10.20 -7.24
CA LEU A 119 6.48 -10.55 -8.63
C LEU A 119 7.22 -11.88 -8.74
N HIS A 120 8.26 -12.11 -7.93
CA HIS A 120 8.98 -13.38 -7.89
C HIS A 120 8.08 -14.55 -7.51
N GLY A 121 7.16 -14.36 -6.56
CA GLY A 121 6.16 -15.37 -6.19
C GLY A 121 5.27 -15.75 -7.38
N ARG A 122 4.77 -14.76 -8.12
CA ARG A 122 3.96 -15.00 -9.33
C ARG A 122 4.74 -15.74 -10.42
N ILE A 123 5.97 -15.32 -10.69
CA ILE A 123 6.86 -15.98 -11.67
C ILE A 123 7.16 -17.42 -11.24
N GLY A 124 7.51 -17.62 -9.97
CA GLY A 124 7.79 -18.93 -9.40
C GLY A 124 6.58 -19.87 -9.50
N ASN A 125 5.40 -19.40 -9.11
CA ASN A 125 4.16 -20.16 -9.21
C ASN A 125 3.84 -20.53 -10.67
N ALA A 126 3.97 -19.57 -11.59
CA ALA A 126 3.73 -19.81 -13.01
C ALA A 126 4.73 -20.83 -13.60
N PHE A 127 6.01 -20.74 -13.21
CA PHE A 127 7.04 -21.68 -13.65
C PHE A 127 6.79 -23.10 -13.12
N ILE A 128 6.45 -23.23 -11.84
CA ILE A 128 6.10 -24.51 -11.20
C ILE A 128 4.87 -25.12 -11.88
N ALA A 129 3.83 -24.33 -12.13
CA ALA A 129 2.62 -24.77 -12.81
C ALA A 129 2.90 -25.25 -14.24
N TRP A 130 3.68 -24.48 -15.01
CA TRP A 130 4.10 -24.85 -16.35
C TRP A 130 4.91 -26.15 -16.36
N ALA A 131 5.85 -26.30 -15.43
CA ALA A 131 6.68 -27.51 -15.32
C ALA A 131 5.85 -28.76 -14.98
N ARG A 132 4.76 -28.63 -14.20
CA ARG A 132 3.89 -29.75 -13.80
C ARG A 132 2.83 -30.12 -14.86
N HIS A 133 2.21 -29.11 -15.46
CA HIS A 133 0.98 -29.29 -16.23
C HIS A 133 1.11 -28.83 -17.70
N GLY A 134 2.28 -28.36 -18.11
CA GLY A 134 2.56 -27.93 -19.47
C GLY A 134 1.93 -26.57 -19.81
N LYS A 135 1.31 -26.46 -21.00
CA LYS A 135 0.85 -25.18 -21.57
C LYS A 135 0.04 -24.34 -20.56
N GLY A 136 0.46 -23.09 -20.36
CA GLY A 136 -0.03 -22.21 -19.29
C GLY A 136 -1.43 -21.60 -19.42
N SER A 137 -2.34 -22.17 -20.21
CA SER A 137 -3.73 -21.67 -20.32
C SER A 137 -4.51 -21.76 -19.01
N HIS A 138 -4.00 -22.55 -18.05
CA HIS A 138 -4.57 -22.77 -16.73
C HIS A 138 -3.90 -21.90 -15.63
N ILE A 139 -2.93 -21.06 -15.99
CA ILE A 139 -2.18 -20.20 -15.06
C ILE A 139 -2.84 -18.82 -15.00
N GLY A 140 -3.19 -18.36 -13.81
CA GLY A 140 -3.70 -17.01 -13.58
C GLY A 140 -2.63 -15.96 -13.85
N ARG A 141 -2.92 -14.97 -14.70
CA ARG A 141 -1.96 -13.88 -15.02
C ARG A 141 -1.64 -13.01 -13.81
N GLU A 142 -2.60 -12.84 -12.91
CA GLU A 142 -2.49 -11.93 -11.78
C GLU A 142 -1.78 -12.56 -10.58
N THR A 143 -1.88 -13.88 -10.40
CA THR A 143 -1.37 -14.59 -9.20
C THR A 143 -0.27 -15.61 -9.53
N GLY A 144 -0.14 -16.01 -10.80
CA GLY A 144 0.74 -17.10 -11.23
C GLY A 144 0.25 -18.49 -10.81
N GLU A 145 -0.94 -18.60 -10.19
CA GLU A 145 -1.45 -19.87 -9.66
C GLU A 145 -2.08 -20.73 -10.75
N SER A 146 -1.93 -22.06 -10.60
CA SER A 146 -2.54 -23.05 -11.48
C SER A 146 -3.96 -23.39 -11.02
N ARG A 147 -4.94 -23.21 -11.90
CA ARG A 147 -6.33 -23.65 -11.63
C ARG A 147 -6.39 -25.16 -11.37
N ILE A 148 -5.55 -25.96 -12.05
CA ILE A 148 -5.48 -27.41 -11.87
C ILE A 148 -5.01 -27.76 -10.46
N ASP A 149 -4.01 -27.05 -9.93
CA ASP A 149 -3.53 -27.29 -8.57
C ASP A 149 -4.58 -26.87 -7.53
N LEU A 150 -5.26 -25.74 -7.75
CA LEU A 150 -6.34 -25.28 -6.88
C LEU A 150 -7.51 -26.28 -6.82
N ASP A 151 -7.91 -26.84 -7.96
CA ASP A 151 -8.98 -27.84 -8.04
C ASP A 151 -8.56 -29.14 -7.33
N ASN A 152 -7.33 -29.62 -7.58
CA ASN A 152 -6.78 -30.81 -6.94
C ASN A 152 -6.70 -30.66 -5.41
N ASP A 153 -6.26 -29.51 -4.91
CA ASP A 153 -6.19 -29.25 -3.48
C ASP A 153 -7.58 -29.12 -2.85
N ARG A 154 -8.55 -28.54 -3.55
CA ARG A 154 -9.94 -28.50 -3.10
C ARG A 154 -10.53 -29.90 -2.96
N ASP A 155 -10.29 -30.76 -3.93
CA ASP A 155 -10.79 -32.14 -3.92
C ASP A 155 -10.10 -32.98 -2.85
N ARG A 156 -8.78 -32.80 -2.64
CA ARG A 156 -8.06 -33.43 -1.52
C ARG A 156 -8.65 -33.02 -0.17
N ARG A 157 -8.91 -31.73 0.04
CA ARG A 157 -9.52 -31.22 1.30
C ARG A 157 -10.90 -31.80 1.53
N ARG A 158 -11.75 -31.87 0.49
CA ARG A 158 -13.08 -32.49 0.57
C ARG A 158 -12.99 -33.98 0.92
N ALA A 159 -12.08 -34.71 0.28
CA ALA A 159 -11.87 -36.13 0.56
C ALA A 159 -11.37 -36.35 2.00
N GLN A 160 -10.48 -35.50 2.51
CA GLN A 160 -10.03 -35.55 3.91
C GLN A 160 -11.16 -35.27 4.89
N GLN A 161 -12.00 -34.26 4.64
CA GLN A 161 -13.17 -33.95 5.47
C GLN A 161 -14.18 -35.08 5.49
N ALA A 162 -14.48 -35.70 4.34
CA ALA A 162 -15.39 -36.83 4.26
C ALA A 162 -14.87 -38.05 5.05
N ARG A 163 -13.56 -38.33 4.96
CA ARG A 163 -12.92 -39.40 5.75
C ARG A 163 -13.00 -39.12 7.26
N ALA A 164 -12.71 -37.89 7.67
CA ALA A 164 -12.79 -37.49 9.08
C ALA A 164 -14.23 -37.55 9.63
N ALA A 165 -15.24 -37.20 8.81
CA ALA A 165 -16.65 -37.31 9.19
C ALA A 165 -17.08 -38.78 9.36
N MET A 166 -16.74 -39.65 8.39
CA MET A 166 -17.01 -41.08 8.50
C MET A 166 -16.31 -41.74 9.69
N GLU A 167 -15.08 -41.33 10.02
CA GLU A 167 -14.39 -41.81 11.22
C GLU A 167 -15.06 -41.37 12.53
N ARG A 168 -15.66 -40.18 12.57
CA ARG A 168 -16.44 -39.70 13.72
C ARG A 168 -17.75 -40.47 13.88
N GLU A 169 -18.52 -40.61 12.80
CA GLU A 169 -19.77 -41.39 12.80
C GLU A 169 -19.53 -42.85 13.22
N ARG A 170 -18.43 -43.45 12.76
CA ARG A 170 -18.07 -44.83 13.13
C ARG A 170 -17.70 -44.97 14.62
N ARG A 171 -17.13 -43.93 15.23
CA ARG A 171 -16.82 -43.90 16.68
C ARG A 171 -18.06 -43.65 17.53
N GLU A 172 -18.97 -42.79 17.08
CA GLU A 172 -20.21 -42.45 17.79
C GLU A 172 -21.28 -43.54 17.66
N GLY A 173 -21.37 -44.25 16.52
CA GLY A 173 -22.27 -45.39 16.33
C GLY A 173 -21.78 -46.71 16.93
N SER A 174 -20.61 -46.73 17.56
CA SER A 174 -20.08 -47.89 18.31
C SER A 174 -20.17 -47.71 19.84
N ALA A 175 -20.86 -46.66 20.31
CA ALA A 175 -21.20 -46.42 21.71
C ALA A 175 -22.68 -46.74 21.96
#